data_AF-A0A5M9J476-F1
#
_entry.id   AF-A0A5M9J476-F1
#
_cell.length_a   1.000
_cell.length_b   1.000
_cell.length_c   1.000
_cell.angle_alpha   90.00
_cell.angle_beta   90.00
_cell.angle_gamma   90.00
#
_symmetry.space_group_name_H-M   'P 1'
#
loop_
_entity.id
_entity.type
_entity.pdbx_description
1 polymer ?
#
loop_
_entity_poly.entity_id
_entity_poly.type
_entity_poly.pdbx_seq_one_letter_code
_entity_poly.pdbx_strand_id
1 'polypeptide(L)'
;MFADLQRLIRSRERNPIFEHETGYICRVEQGERGGYHIHAAFFFNGAMVRGDIYKAQQIGVLWEQITRGRGSYNNCNQDKTQYGIDAVLAASR
;
A
#
# COMPACT_ATOMS: atom_id res chain seq x y z
N MET A 1 -2.34 10.46 -9.53
CA MET A 1 -2.54 8.99 -9.50
C MET A 1 -1.28 8.29 -9.99
N PHE A 2 -1.00 8.18 -11.30
CA PHE A 2 0.26 7.59 -11.80
C PHE A 2 1.53 8.26 -11.25
N ALA A 3 1.57 9.60 -11.21
CA ALA A 3 2.70 10.34 -10.63
C ALA A 3 2.85 10.08 -9.11
N ASP A 4 1.74 9.84 -8.41
CA ASP A 4 1.75 9.55 -6.97
C ASP A 4 2.21 8.10 -6.73
N LEU A 5 1.80 7.15 -7.58
CA LEU A 5 2.34 5.79 -7.58
C LEU A 5 3.85 5.80 -7.83
N GLN A 6 4.34 6.53 -8.83
CA GLN A 6 5.78 6.67 -9.05
C GLN A 6 6.51 7.30 -7.87
N ARG A 7 5.88 8.23 -7.15
CA ARG A 7 6.44 8.77 -5.90
C ARG A 7 6.50 7.70 -4.82
N LEU A 8 5.45 6.89 -4.64
CA LEU A 8 5.45 5.77 -3.70
C LEU A 8 6.58 4.78 -4.00
N ILE A 9 6.71 4.34 -5.26
CA ILE A 9 7.77 3.40 -5.67
C ILE A 9 9.17 3.99 -5.41
N ARG A 10 9.39 5.27 -5.67
CA ARG A 10 10.69 5.92 -5.38
C ARG A 10 10.94 6.14 -3.89
N SER A 11 9.92 6.55 -3.14
CA SER A 11 10.02 6.73 -1.69
C SER A 11 10.35 5.41 -1.00
N ARG A 12 9.79 4.31 -1.49
CA ARG A 12 10.04 2.95 -1.01
C ARG A 12 11.52 2.61 -0.94
N GLU A 13 12.27 2.88 -2.00
CA GLU A 13 13.71 2.57 -2.13
C GLU A 13 14.58 3.25 -1.06
N ARG A 14 14.08 4.29 -0.40
CA ARG A 14 14.83 5.10 0.57
C ARG A 14 14.18 5.17 1.94
N ASN A 15 13.06 4.47 2.14
CA ASN A 15 12.27 4.58 3.35
C ASN A 15 12.39 3.31 4.19
N PRO A 16 12.81 3.39 5.47
CA PRO A 16 13.00 2.23 6.34
C PRO A 16 11.70 1.45 6.64
N ILE A 17 10.52 2.01 6.34
CA ILE A 17 9.25 1.27 6.38
C ILE A 17 9.31 0.01 5.51
N PHE A 18 10.10 0.03 4.44
CA PHE A 18 10.26 -1.08 3.49
C PHE A 18 11.50 -1.94 3.76
N GLU A 19 12.12 -1.80 4.92
CA GLU A 19 13.20 -2.69 5.33
C GLU A 19 12.69 -4.14 5.39
N HIS A 20 13.46 -5.06 4.82
CA HIS A 20 13.11 -6.47 4.64
C HIS A 20 11.90 -6.73 3.71
N GLU A 21 11.51 -5.77 2.88
CA GLU A 21 10.63 -6.03 1.73
C GLU A 21 11.28 -7.07 0.81
N THR A 22 10.52 -8.09 0.43
CA THR A 22 10.93 -9.13 -0.51
C THR A 22 10.32 -8.94 -1.90
N GLY A 23 9.28 -8.11 -2.01
CA GLY A 23 8.69 -7.71 -3.28
C GLY A 23 7.41 -6.89 -3.10
N TYR A 24 6.83 -6.48 -4.23
CA TYR A 24 5.60 -5.70 -4.27
C TYR A 24 4.85 -5.93 -5.58
N ILE A 25 3.54 -5.71 -5.57
CA ILE A 25 2.67 -5.70 -6.75
C ILE A 25 1.84 -4.43 -6.70
N CYS A 26 1.85 -3.65 -7.78
CA CYS A 26 0.98 -2.49 -7.92
C CYS A 26 0.13 -2.61 -9.19
N ARG A 27 -1.18 -2.41 -9.06
CA ARG A 27 -2.12 -2.40 -10.18
C ARG A 27 -2.97 -1.13 -10.13
N VAL A 28 -3.06 -0.47 -11.27
CA VAL A 28 -3.99 0.65 -11.48
C VAL A 28 -5.26 0.10 -12.10
N GLU A 29 -6.40 0.42 -11.50
CA GLU A 29 -7.72 0.03 -11.98
C GLU A 29 -8.57 1.27 -12.20
N GLN A 30 -9.46 1.19 -13.19
CA GLN A 30 -10.47 2.20 -13.47
C GLN A 30 -11.84 1.59 -13.17
N GLY A 31 -12.54 2.13 -12.18
CA GLY A 31 -13.91 1.71 -11.90
C GLY A 31 -14.87 2.26 -12.96
N GLU A 32 -15.88 1.48 -13.35
CA GLU A 32 -16.88 1.88 -14.38
C GLU A 32 -17.59 3.21 -14.06
N ARG A 33 -17.73 3.56 -12.77
CA ARG A 33 -18.38 4.80 -12.31
C ARG A 33 -17.57 5.55 -11.24
N GLY A 34 -16.43 5.01 -10.82
CA GLY A 34 -15.73 5.36 -9.58
C GLY A 34 -14.25 5.63 -9.78
N GLY A 35 -13.91 6.50 -10.73
CA GLY A 35 -12.56 7.02 -10.88
C GLY A 35 -11.45 5.96 -11.05
N TYR A 36 -10.24 6.37 -10.69
CA TYR A 36 -9.03 5.56 -10.79
C TYR A 36 -8.55 5.22 -9.38
N HIS A 37 -8.30 3.94 -9.09
CA HIS A 37 -7.77 3.45 -7.81
C HIS A 37 -6.55 2.56 -7.98
N ILE A 38 -5.71 2.45 -6.94
CA ILE A 38 -4.50 1.63 -6.95
C ILE A 38 -4.63 0.48 -5.94
N HIS A 39 -4.33 -0.74 -6.38
CA HIS A 39 -4.08 -1.88 -5.49
C HIS A 39 -2.57 -2.04 -5.33
N ALA A 40 -2.06 -2.12 -4.11
CA ALA A 40 -0.62 -2.14 -3.86
C ALA A 40 -0.23 -3.15 -2.77
N ALA A 41 0.05 -4.40 -3.12
CA ALA A 41 0.54 -5.38 -2.16
C ALA A 41 2.05 -5.24 -1.95
N PHE A 42 2.51 -5.34 -0.70
CA PHE A 42 3.92 -5.35 -0.32
C PHE A 42 4.19 -6.60 0.51
N PHE A 43 5.24 -7.32 0.16
CA PHE A 43 5.63 -8.58 0.78
C PHE A 43 6.90 -8.37 1.58
N PHE A 44 6.96 -8.96 2.77
CA PHE A 44 8.07 -8.80 3.71
C PHE A 44 8.56 -10.15 4.20
N ASN A 45 9.83 -10.21 4.61
CA ASN A 45 10.36 -11.39 5.29
C ASN A 45 9.73 -11.54 6.69
N GLY A 46 8.79 -12.48 6.83
CA GLY A 46 8.07 -12.74 8.08
C GLY A 46 8.93 -13.24 9.25
N ALA A 47 10.17 -13.70 8.99
CA ALA A 47 11.11 -14.01 10.06
C ALA A 47 11.67 -12.74 10.74
N MET A 48 11.76 -11.64 9.99
CA MET A 48 12.31 -10.35 10.43
C MET A 48 11.20 -9.35 10.83
N VAL A 49 10.07 -9.41 10.14
CA VAL A 49 8.99 -8.44 10.24
C VAL A 49 7.76 -9.11 10.85
N ARG A 50 7.33 -8.61 12.01
CA ARG A 50 6.04 -8.97 12.64
C ARG A 50 5.10 -7.76 12.67
N GLY A 51 3.79 -8.01 12.75
CA GLY A 51 2.76 -6.97 12.80
C GLY A 51 2.43 -6.41 11.42
N ASP A 52 1.80 -7.24 10.59
CA ASP A 52 1.29 -6.93 9.25
C ASP A 52 0.29 -5.77 9.25
N ILE A 53 -0.57 -5.66 10.27
CA ILE A 53 -1.50 -4.53 10.44
C ILE A 53 -0.73 -3.22 10.63
N TYR A 54 0.28 -3.22 11.49
CA TYR A 54 1.08 -2.02 11.78
C TYR A 54 1.89 -1.58 10.56
N LYS A 55 2.49 -2.53 9.83
CA LYS A 55 3.20 -2.23 8.58
C LYS A 55 2.27 -1.64 7.52
N ALA A 56 1.10 -2.25 7.32
CA ALA A 56 0.09 -1.72 6.40
C ALA A 56 -0.34 -0.29 6.78
N GLN A 57 -0.49 0.00 8.08
CA GLN A 57 -0.80 1.36 8.55
C GLN A 57 0.34 2.36 8.26
N GLN A 58 1.60 1.98 8.48
CA GLN A 58 2.75 2.85 8.16
C GLN A 58 2.81 3.18 6.67
N ILE A 59 2.57 2.20 5.80
CA ILE A 59 2.53 2.38 4.34
C ILE A 59 1.34 3.28 3.95
N GLY A 60 0.18 3.08 4.59
CA GLY A 60 -1.01 3.92 4.40
C GLY A 60 -0.78 5.39 4.75
N VAL A 61 -0.17 5.66 5.90
CA VAL A 61 0.20 7.03 6.32
C VAL A 61 1.21 7.65 5.35
N LEU A 62 2.20 6.89 4.89
CA LEU A 62 3.14 7.38 3.88
C LEU A 62 2.40 7.73 2.57
N TRP A 63 1.40 6.95 2.18
CA TRP A 63 0.59 7.22 1.00
C TRP A 63 -0.22 8.52 1.13
N GLU A 64 -0.84 8.77 2.27
CA GLU A 64 -1.53 10.03 2.56
C GLU A 64 -0.57 11.23 2.44
N GLN A 65 0.66 11.10 2.96
CA GLN A 65 1.68 12.13 2.83
C GLN A 65 2.06 12.39 1.36
N ILE A 66 2.30 11.34 0.57
CA ILE A 66 2.64 11.44 -0.86
C ILE A 66 1.52 12.12 -1.65
N THR A 67 0.27 11.78 -1.35
CA THR A 67 -0.90 12.36 -2.02
C THR A 67 -1.29 13.73 -1.48
N ARG A 68 -0.65 14.18 -0.39
CA ARG A 68 -0.96 15.41 0.36
C ARG A 68 -2.40 15.40 0.91
N GLY A 69 -2.80 14.27 1.50
CA GLY A 69 -4.13 14.05 2.08
C GLY A 69 -5.25 13.86 1.06
N ARG A 70 -4.93 13.75 -0.24
CA ARG A 70 -5.93 13.56 -1.30
C ARG A 70 -6.26 12.09 -1.58
N GLY A 71 -5.40 11.16 -1.16
CA GLY A 71 -5.65 9.73 -1.26
C GLY A 71 -5.97 9.17 0.12
N SER A 72 -6.95 8.28 0.19
CA SER A 72 -7.25 7.44 1.35
C SER A 72 -6.50 6.11 1.26
N TYR A 73 -6.49 5.26 2.28
CA TYR A 73 -6.03 3.88 2.13
C TYR A 73 -6.97 2.94 2.89
N ASN A 74 -7.00 1.68 2.47
CA ASN A 74 -7.71 0.64 3.19
C ASN A 74 -6.72 -0.46 3.60
N ASN A 75 -6.77 -0.85 4.87
CA ASN A 75 -5.92 -1.87 5.44
C ASN A 75 -6.67 -3.21 5.47
N CYS A 76 -6.46 -4.05 4.46
CA CYS A 76 -7.09 -5.37 4.42
C CYS A 76 -6.55 -6.35 5.48
N ASN A 77 -5.37 -6.09 6.05
CA ASN A 77 -4.81 -6.93 7.10
C ASN A 77 -5.56 -6.77 8.43
N GLN A 78 -6.40 -5.73 8.57
CA GLN A 78 -7.26 -5.52 9.73
C GLN A 78 -8.50 -6.44 9.72
N ASP A 79 -8.88 -6.97 8.54
CA ASP A 79 -10.01 -7.88 8.37
C ASP A 79 -9.54 -9.22 7.74
N LYS A 80 -8.80 -9.99 8.53
CA LYS A 80 -8.16 -11.26 8.11
C LYS A 80 -9.15 -12.38 7.76
N THR A 81 -10.46 -12.12 7.81
CA THR A 81 -11.50 -13.13 7.61
C THR A 81 -11.87 -13.31 6.13
N GLN A 82 -11.50 -12.39 5.23
CA GLN A 82 -11.97 -12.40 3.84
C GLN A 82 -10.89 -12.59 2.76
N TYR A 83 -9.60 -12.29 3.02
CA TYR A 83 -8.56 -12.37 2.00
C TYR A 83 -7.28 -13.00 2.56
N GLY A 84 -6.91 -14.18 2.05
CA GLY A 84 -5.71 -14.93 2.44
C GLY A 84 -4.39 -14.37 1.89
N ILE A 85 -4.31 -13.06 1.65
CA ILE A 85 -3.14 -12.40 1.06
C ILE A 85 -2.93 -11.06 1.76
N ASP A 86 -1.75 -10.87 2.37
CA ASP A 86 -1.34 -9.62 3.02
C ASP A 86 -1.21 -8.51 1.96
N ALA A 87 -2.28 -7.75 1.73
CA ALA A 87 -2.35 -6.74 0.69
C ALA A 87 -2.72 -5.37 1.28
N VAL A 88 -1.90 -4.36 1.02
CA VAL A 88 -2.28 -2.96 1.27
C VAL A 88 -3.11 -2.49 0.06
N LEU A 89 -4.31 -1.96 0.28
CA LEU A 89 -5.09 -1.35 -0.80
C LEU A 89 -4.90 0.17 -0.74
N ALA A 90 -4.17 0.71 -1.72
CA ALA A 90 -3.85 2.12 -1.81
C ALA A 90 -4.85 2.89 -2.69
N ALA A 91 -5.96 3.33 -2.08
CA ALA A 91 -6.73 4.52 -2.47
C ALA A 91 -7.52 4.56 -3.79
N SER A 92 -8.79 4.97 -3.65
CA SER A 92 -9.59 5.56 -4.72
C SER A 92 -9.44 7.08 -4.78
N ARG A 93 -9.78 7.66 -5.95
CA ARG A 93 -10.28 9.03 -6.06
C ARG A 93 -11.78 9.07 -5.87
#